data_AF-A0A350C6X8-F1
#
_entry.id   AF-A0A350C6X8-F1
#
_cell.length_a   1.000
_cell.length_b   1.000
_cell.length_c   1.000
_cell.angle_alpha   90.00
_cell.angle_beta   90.00
_cell.angle_gamma   90.00
#
_symmetry.space_group_name_H-M   'P 1'
#
loop_
_entity.id
_entity.type
_entity.pdbx_description
1 polymer ?
#
loop_
_entity_poly.entity_id
_entity_poly.type
_entity_poly.pdbx_seq_one_letter_code
_entity_poly.pdbx_strand_id
1 'polypeptide(L)' 'MIQNNLDPAVAQHPDELITYGGNGSVFQNWAQYLLTMQYLSQMTELQTLHMYSGHPMG' A
#
# COMPACT_ATOMS: atom_id res chain seq x y z
N MET A 1 -1.06 -3.99 -8.54
CA MET A 1 -0.07 -2.88 -8.61
C MET A 1 0.60 -2.58 -7.29
N ILE A 2 -0.11 -2.53 -6.17
CA ILE A 2 0.48 -2.19 -4.85
C ILE A 2 1.66 -3.11 -4.50
N GLN A 3 1.48 -4.43 -4.60
CA GLN A 3 2.55 -5.40 -4.32
C GLN A 3 3.77 -5.27 -5.24
N ASN A 4 3.57 -4.83 -6.50
CA ASN A 4 4.68 -4.58 -7.42
C ASN A 4 5.57 -3.41 -6.96
N ASN A 5 5.02 -2.43 -6.24
CA ASN A 5 5.83 -1.37 -5.64
C ASN A 5 6.65 -1.84 -4.42
N LEU A 6 6.38 -3.06 -3.92
CA LEU A 6 7.10 -3.68 -2.81
C LEU A 6 7.89 -4.92 -3.26
N ASP A 7 7.98 -5.18 -4.56
CA ASP A 7 8.79 -6.27 -5.09
C ASP A 7 10.28 -5.97 -4.85
N PRO A 8 11.09 -6.90 -4.30
CA PRO A 8 12.53 -6.69 -4.11
C PRO A 8 13.33 -6.35 -5.38
N ALA A 9 12.82 -6.69 -6.56
CA ALA A 9 13.42 -6.32 -7.84
C ALA A 9 13.04 -4.88 -8.28
N VAL A 10 12.06 -4.25 -7.63
CA VAL A 10 11.51 -2.92 -7.98
C VAL A 10 11.80 -1.88 -6.90
N ALA A 11 11.60 -2.21 -5.63
CA ALA A 11 11.69 -1.30 -4.50
C ALA A 11 13.12 -1.17 -3.95
N GLN A 12 13.49 0.02 -3.48
CA GLN A 12 14.78 0.25 -2.83
C GLN A 12 14.88 -0.39 -1.44
N HIS A 13 13.82 -0.27 -0.62
CA HIS A 13 13.75 -0.86 0.73
C HIS A 13 12.35 -1.42 0.98
N PRO A 14 11.98 -2.59 0.40
CA PRO A 14 10.61 -3.13 0.46
C PRO A 14 10.15 -3.47 1.89
N ASP A 15 11.05 -3.94 2.76
CA ASP A 15 10.73 -4.28 4.15
C ASP A 15 10.36 -3.05 5.00
N GLU A 16 10.81 -1.87 4.58
CA GLU A 16 10.50 -0.57 5.17
C GLU A 16 9.35 0.14 4.42
N LEU A 17 8.72 -0.53 3.44
CA LEU A 17 7.65 0.00 2.58
C LEU A 17 8.07 1.14 1.66
N ILE A 18 9.38 1.33 1.43
CA ILE A 18 9.94 2.41 0.61
C ILE A 18 10.19 1.92 -0.81
N THR A 19 9.54 2.55 -1.79
CA THR A 19 9.72 2.25 -3.21
C THR A 19 10.97 2.95 -3.75
N TYR A 20 11.04 4.28 -3.65
CA TYR A 20 12.16 5.09 -4.13
C TYR A 20 12.14 6.52 -3.56
N GLY A 21 13.16 7.32 -3.85
CA GLY A 21 13.16 8.76 -3.56
C GLY A 21 13.43 9.08 -2.08
N GLY A 22 14.23 8.26 -1.41
CA GLY A 22 14.55 8.42 0.01
C GLY A 22 13.42 7.89 0.90
N ASN A 23 12.34 8.65 1.06
CA ASN A 23 11.20 8.30 1.94
C ASN A 23 9.88 8.10 1.16
N GLY A 24 9.93 7.96 -0.17
CA GLY A 24 8.76 7.67 -0.98
C GLY A 24 8.25 6.26 -0.71
N SER A 25 7.33 6.15 0.25
CA SER A 25 6.74 4.91 0.72
C SER A 25 5.32 4.70 0.18
N VAL A 26 4.93 3.43 0.05
CA VAL A 26 3.57 3.06 -0.39
C VAL A 26 2.57 3.20 0.76
N PHE A 27 3.01 2.86 1.98
CA PHE A 27 2.24 2.93 3.22
C PHE A 27 3.11 3.45 4.35
N GLN A 28 2.51 4.09 5.36
CA GLN A 28 3.26 4.58 6.53
C GLN A 28 3.67 3.44 7.47
N ASN A 29 2.96 2.30 7.42
CA ASN A 29 3.29 1.10 8.19
C ASN A 29 2.59 -0.13 7.61
N TRP A 30 3.04 -1.32 8.08
CA TRP A 30 2.53 -2.61 7.64
C TRP A 30 1.06 -2.86 8.00
N ALA A 31 0.56 -2.28 9.10
CA ALA A 31 -0.85 -2.44 9.48
C ALA A 31 -1.79 -1.79 8.44
N GLN A 32 -1.41 -0.61 7.93
CA GLN A 32 -2.15 0.05 6.85
C GLN A 32 -2.13 -0.78 5.56
N TYR A 33 -0.96 -1.33 5.19
CA TYR A 33 -0.85 -2.24 4.05
C TYR A 33 -1.83 -3.43 4.20
N LEU A 34 -1.80 -4.11 5.34
CA LEU A 34 -2.65 -5.28 5.58
C LEU A 34 -4.15 -4.94 5.55
N LEU A 35 -4.55 -3.83 6.18
CA LEU A 35 -5.95 -3.37 6.14
C LEU A 35 -6.39 -3.02 4.72
N THR A 36 -5.56 -2.31 3.96
CA THR A 36 -5.87 -1.99 2.56
C THR A 36 -5.97 -3.26 1.71
N MET A 37 -5.09 -4.24 1.89
CA MET A 37 -5.19 -5.53 1.18
C MET A 37 -6.47 -6.29 1.55
N GLN A 38 -6.84 -6.28 2.84
CA GLN A 38 -8.08 -6.89 3.31
C GLN A 38 -9.30 -6.24 2.65
N TYR A 39 -9.41 -4.91 2.66
CA TYR A 39 -10.53 -4.22 2.03
C TYR A 39 -10.58 -4.48 0.53
N LEU A 40 -9.46 -4.32 -0.19
CA LEU A 40 -9.41 -4.57 -1.63
C LEU A 40 -9.79 -6.02 -1.99
N SER A 41 -9.49 -7.00 -1.14
CA SER A 41 -9.85 -8.41 -1.38
C SER A 41 -11.34 -8.71 -1.25
N GLN A 42 -12.11 -7.82 -0.61
CA GLN A 42 -13.53 -8.03 -0.29
C GLN A 42 -14.45 -7.01 -0.99
N MET A 43 -13.88 -5.95 -1.56
CA MET A 43 -14.63 -4.91 -2.24
C MET A 43 -15.29 -5.41 -3.52
N THR A 44 -16.48 -4.85 -3.77
CA THR A 44 -17.23 -5.01 -5.01
C THR A 44 -16.91 -3.88 -5.99
N GLU A 45 -17.32 -4.05 -7.25
CA GLU A 45 -17.17 -3.05 -8.30
C GLU A 45 -17.96 -1.75 -8.05
N LEU A 46 -18.88 -1.75 -7.09
CA LEU A 46 -19.71 -0.59 -6.73
C LEU A 46 -19.15 0.20 -5.53
N GLN A 47 -18.01 -0.21 -4.98
CA GLN A 47 -17.40 0.41 -3.81
C GLN A 47 -16.10 1.13 -4.18
N THR A 48 -15.80 2.19 -3.44
CA THR A 48 -14.57 2.98 -3.57
C THR A 48 -13.89 3.01 -2.22
N LEU A 49 -12.58 2.72 -2.18
CA LEU A 49 -11.77 2.85 -0.97
C LEU A 49 -11.06 4.21 -1.00
N HIS A 50 -11.33 5.04 0.00
CA HIS A 50 -10.65 6.32 0.16
C HIS A 50 -9.30 6.13 0.87
N MET A 51 -8.23 6.65 0.25
CA MET A 51 -6.87 6.57 0.77
C MET A 51 -6.36 7.98 1.11
N TYR A 52 -5.79 8.16 2.31
CA TYR A 52 -5.17 9.41 2.73
C TYR A 52 -3.73 9.16 3.22
N SER A 53 -2.74 9.61 2.45
CA SER A 53 -1.31 9.44 2.79
C SER A 53 -0.92 7.99 3.13
N GLY A 54 -1.49 7.01 2.40
CA GLY A 54 -1.30 5.58 2.65
C GLY A 54 -2.29 4.97 3.65
N HIS A 55 -3.09 5.76 4.36
CA HIS A 55 -4.09 5.25 5.30
C HIS A 55 -5.46 4.97 4.63
N PRO A 56 -6.06 3.79 4.78
CA PRO A 56 -7.41 3.52 4.32
C PRO A 56 -8.45 4.15 5.26
N MET A 57 -9.26 5.10 4.77
CA MET A 57 -10.21 5.89 5.59
C MET A 57 -11.63 5.30 5.65
N GLY A 58 -11.88 4.19 4.94
CA GLY A 58 -13.22 3.59 4.78
C GLY A 58 -13.96 4.08 3.54
#